data_AF-A0A0B1Q5G6-F1
#
_entry.id   AF-A0A0B1Q5G6-F1
#
_cell.length_a   1.000
_cell.length_b   1.000
_cell.length_c   1.000
_cell.angle_alpha   90.00
_cell.angle_beta   90.00
_cell.angle_gamma   90.00
#
_symmetry.space_group_name_H-M   'P 1'
#
loop_
_entity.id
_entity.type
_entity.pdbx_description
1 polymer ?
#
loop_
_entity_poly.entity_id
_entity_poly.type
_entity_poly.pdbx_seq_one_letter_code
_entity_poly.pdbx_strand_id
1 'polypeptide(L)'
;MDDKAFRHLRDHVLVSLEVPDETVVLSDFNSWHAPLNDWYLADERARDQGMAEDEAFEADLTAAGIRMCDRPYPEPFRSRVRDSWQRIFHVAGSDNIQATAWFFDEKHVVDENWFEYR
;
A
#
# COMPACT_ATOMS: atom_id res chain seq x y z
N MET A 1 30.35 -11.03 30.39
CA MET A 1 29.36 -10.66 29.37
C MET A 1 29.07 -11.92 28.60
N ASP A 2 27.88 -12.46 28.78
CA ASP A 2 27.44 -13.76 28.25
C ASP A 2 26.79 -13.53 26.88
N ASP A 3 27.30 -14.24 25.88
CA ASP A 3 27.01 -14.15 24.44
C ASP A 3 25.71 -14.91 24.11
N LYS A 4 24.69 -14.75 24.97
CA LYS A 4 23.36 -15.35 24.84
C LYS A 4 22.46 -14.42 24.04
N ALA A 5 22.16 -14.79 22.79
CA ALA A 5 20.78 -14.70 22.26
C ALA A 5 20.61 -15.16 20.80
N PHE A 6 21.67 -15.21 19.96
CA PHE A 6 21.45 -15.31 18.51
C PHE A 6 22.06 -16.53 17.80
N ARG A 7 22.55 -17.54 18.53
CA ARG A 7 23.25 -18.71 17.95
C ARG A 7 22.37 -19.88 17.46
N HIS A 8 21.04 -19.78 17.48
CA HIS A 8 20.16 -20.94 17.20
C HIS A 8 19.05 -20.77 16.14
N LEU A 9 19.00 -19.69 15.36
CA LEU A 9 18.03 -19.61 14.26
C LEU A 9 18.54 -20.39 13.03
N ARG A 10 18.65 -21.72 13.14
CA ARG A 10 18.84 -22.64 12.00
C ARG A 10 17.52 -23.19 11.46
N ASP A 11 16.44 -23.02 12.23
CA ASP A 11 15.12 -23.49 11.88
C ASP A 11 14.30 -22.31 11.36
N HIS A 12 13.98 -22.34 10.07
CA HIS A 12 12.97 -21.48 9.47
C HIS A 12 11.61 -22.16 9.58
N VAL A 13 10.56 -21.39 9.79
CA VAL A 13 9.19 -21.88 9.77
C VAL A 13 8.40 -21.16 8.68
N LEU A 14 7.75 -21.93 7.82
CA LEU A 14 6.73 -21.45 6.90
C LEU A 14 5.37 -21.70 7.55
N VAL A 15 4.62 -20.63 7.78
CA VAL A 15 3.30 -20.68 8.41
C VAL A 15 2.24 -20.45 7.34
N SER A 16 1.28 -21.35 7.24
CA SER A 16 0.05 -21.13 6.46
C SER A 16 -1.02 -20.59 7.37
N LEU A 17 -1.69 -19.52 6.95
CA LEU A 17 -2.71 -18.83 7.74
C LEU A 17 -4.07 -18.87 7.03
N GLU A 18 -5.13 -19.12 7.78
CA GLU A 18 -6.51 -18.87 7.39
C GLU A 18 -7.06 -17.74 8.26
N VAL A 19 -7.32 -16.59 7.65
CA VAL A 19 -7.78 -15.38 8.34
C VAL A 19 -9.18 -14.99 7.83
N PRO A 20 -10.08 -14.49 8.70
CA PRO A 20 -11.40 -14.03 8.26
C PRO A 20 -11.27 -12.88 7.27
N ASP A 21 -12.11 -12.89 6.23
CA ASP A 21 -12.12 -11.87 5.17
C ASP A 21 -12.26 -10.45 5.74
N GLU A 22 -13.02 -10.28 6.83
CA GLU A 22 -13.26 -8.99 7.48
C GLU A 22 -12.02 -8.41 8.18
N THR A 23 -10.96 -9.21 8.33
CA THR A 23 -9.69 -8.80 8.96
C THR A 23 -8.59 -8.47 7.96
N VAL A 24 -8.86 -8.69 6.67
CA VAL A 24 -7.92 -8.45 5.58
C VAL A 24 -8.36 -7.23 4.78
N VAL A 25 -7.43 -6.30 4.59
CA VAL A 25 -7.62 -5.18 3.68
C VAL A 25 -6.87 -5.47 2.39
N LEU A 26 -7.59 -5.49 1.28
CA LEU A 26 -7.02 -5.60 -0.06
C LEU A 26 -6.71 -4.21 -0.60
N SER A 27 -5.54 -4.04 -1.19
CA SER A 27 -5.12 -2.81 -1.84
C SER A 27 -4.29 -3.10 -3.08
N ASP A 28 -4.29 -2.18 -4.04
CA ASP A 28 -3.38 -2.20 -5.18
C ASP A 28 -1.96 -1.92 -4.68
N PHE A 29 -1.06 -2.89 -4.88
CA PHE A 29 0.32 -2.78 -4.43
C PHE A 29 1.05 -1.63 -5.12
N ASN A 30 0.81 -1.47 -6.43
CA ASN A 30 1.52 -0.48 -7.23
C ASN A 30 1.08 0.92 -6.82
N SER A 31 -0.22 1.16 -6.57
CA SER A 31 -0.74 2.49 -6.23
C SER A 31 -0.27 3.03 -4.87
N TRP A 32 0.31 2.21 -3.99
CA TRP A 32 0.89 2.68 -2.71
C TRP A 32 2.01 3.71 -2.88
N HIS A 33 2.64 3.79 -4.05
CA HIS A 33 3.64 4.82 -4.33
C HIS A 33 3.05 6.24 -4.16
N ALA A 34 1.76 6.45 -4.42
CA ALA A 34 1.14 7.77 -4.29
C ALA A 34 1.03 8.25 -2.83
N PRO A 35 0.37 7.54 -1.90
CA PRO A 35 0.29 7.96 -0.49
C PRO A 35 1.66 8.02 0.19
N LEU A 36 2.61 7.14 -0.18
CA LEU A 36 3.97 7.17 0.38
C LEU A 36 4.78 8.41 -0.04
N ASN A 37 4.43 9.05 -1.16
CA ASN A 37 5.14 10.22 -1.70
C ASN A 37 4.31 11.53 -1.64
N ASP A 38 3.15 11.49 -0.99
CA ASP A 38 2.18 12.59 -0.95
C ASP A 38 1.71 13.04 -2.35
N TRP A 39 1.60 12.09 -3.29
CA TRP A 39 1.18 12.36 -4.68
C TRP A 39 -0.32 12.26 -4.84
N TYR A 40 -0.84 13.03 -5.79
CA TYR A 40 -2.19 12.81 -6.30
C TYR A 40 -2.25 11.45 -7.01
N LEU A 41 -3.30 10.68 -6.75
CA LEU A 41 -3.53 9.38 -7.39
C LEU A 41 -4.70 9.52 -8.37
N ALA A 42 -4.42 9.74 -9.65
CA ALA A 42 -5.46 9.80 -10.68
C ALA A 42 -6.21 8.46 -10.83
N ASP A 43 -7.42 8.48 -11.40
CA ASP A 43 -8.19 7.26 -11.65
C ASP A 43 -7.63 6.48 -12.85
N GLU A 44 -6.67 5.59 -12.59
CA GLU A 44 -6.05 4.71 -13.60
C GLU A 44 -7.06 3.75 -14.27
N ARG A 45 -8.28 3.60 -13.73
CA ARG A 45 -9.35 2.81 -14.37
C ARG A 45 -10.09 3.59 -15.46
N ALA A 46 -9.88 4.90 -15.56
CA ALA A 46 -10.43 5.69 -16.64
C ALA A 46 -9.90 5.18 -17.99
N ARG A 47 -10.63 5.48 -19.07
CA ARG A 47 -10.29 5.01 -20.42
C ARG A 47 -8.88 5.42 -20.86
N ASP A 48 -8.42 6.56 -20.39
CA ASP A 48 -7.11 7.16 -20.63
C ASP A 48 -6.12 6.91 -19.48
N GLN A 49 -6.42 5.96 -18.59
CA GLN A 49 -5.57 5.61 -17.44
C GLN A 49 -5.29 6.79 -16.51
N GLY A 50 -6.23 7.73 -16.40
CA GLY A 50 -6.13 8.86 -15.48
C GLY A 50 -5.27 10.03 -16.00
N MET A 51 -4.72 9.94 -17.22
CA MET A 51 -3.87 10.98 -17.79
C MET A 51 -4.53 12.36 -17.80
N ALA A 52 -5.77 12.48 -18.28
CA ALA A 52 -6.45 13.77 -18.32
C ALA A 52 -6.78 14.33 -16.92
N GLU A 53 -7.01 13.45 -15.95
CA GLU A 53 -7.26 13.87 -14.56
C GLU A 53 -5.97 14.41 -13.92
N ASP A 54 -4.84 13.74 -14.16
CA ASP A 54 -3.53 14.16 -13.66
C ASP A 54 -3.11 15.51 -14.27
N GLU A 55 -3.24 15.67 -15.59
CA GLU A 55 -3.00 16.93 -16.29
C GLU A 55 -3.88 18.08 -15.75
N ALA A 56 -5.14 17.79 -15.43
CA ALA A 56 -6.04 18.78 -14.86
C ALA A 56 -5.63 19.19 -13.43
N PHE A 57 -5.18 18.23 -12.62
CA PHE A 57 -4.67 18.51 -11.28
C PHE A 57 -3.39 19.37 -11.32
N GLU A 58 -2.46 19.06 -12.22
CA GLU A 58 -1.26 19.87 -12.45
C GLU A 58 -1.58 21.29 -12.93
N ALA A 59 -2.55 21.43 -13.83
CA ALA A 59 -3.02 22.72 -14.32
C ALA A 59 -3.61 23.56 -13.18
N ASP A 60 -4.42 22.96 -12.29
CA ASP A 60 -4.98 23.65 -11.12
C ASP A 60 -3.89 24.12 -10.15
N LEU A 61 -2.87 23.29 -9.87
CA LEU A 61 -1.73 23.67 -9.04
C LEU A 61 -0.98 24.86 -9.65
N THR A 62 -0.71 24.79 -10.95
CA THR A 62 -0.03 25.86 -11.70
C THR A 62 -0.82 27.16 -11.65
N ALA A 63 -2.13 27.11 -11.85
CA ALA A 63 -3.01 28.27 -11.76
C ALA A 63 -3.04 28.89 -10.36
N ALA A 64 -2.85 28.08 -9.31
CA ALA A 64 -2.71 28.52 -7.93
C ALA A 64 -1.28 28.98 -7.56
N GLY A 65 -0.32 28.92 -8.49
CA GLY A 65 1.08 29.26 -8.25
C GLY A 65 1.83 28.26 -7.36
N ILE A 66 1.35 27.02 -7.28
CA ILE A 66 1.91 25.93 -6.48
C ILE A 66 2.72 25.03 -7.40
N ARG A 67 3.96 24.70 -7.03
CA ARG A 67 4.77 23.73 -7.77
C ARG A 67 4.46 22.33 -7.28
N MET A 68 4.60 21.32 -8.15
CA MET A 68 4.43 19.92 -7.76
C MET A 68 5.37 19.44 -6.64
N CYS A 69 6.48 20.13 -6.40
CA CYS A 69 7.40 19.81 -5.31
C CYS A 69 7.09 20.53 -3.99
N ASP A 70 6.09 21.41 -3.96
CA ASP A 70 5.67 22.17 -2.76
C ASP A 70 4.76 21.33 -1.85
N ARG A 71 5.05 20.03 -1.73
CA ARG A 71 4.32 19.08 -0.88
C ARG A 71 4.79 19.18 0.57
N PRO A 72 3.88 19.12 1.57
CA PRO A 72 2.43 18.98 1.42
C PRO A 72 1.77 20.26 0.88
N TYR A 73 0.84 20.09 -0.06
CA TYR A 73 0.13 21.23 -0.66
C TYR A 73 -0.75 21.97 0.37
N PRO A 74 -1.07 23.26 0.15
CA PRO A 74 -2.11 23.95 0.90
C PRO A 74 -3.51 23.41 0.56
N GLU A 75 -4.50 23.73 1.40
CA GLU A 75 -5.89 23.48 1.04
C GLU A 75 -6.31 24.33 -0.17
N PRO A 76 -7.18 23.83 -1.06
CA PRO A 76 -7.91 22.54 -0.97
C PRO A 76 -7.16 21.33 -1.57
N PHE A 77 -5.95 21.53 -2.12
CA PHE A 77 -5.21 20.50 -2.86
C PHE A 77 -4.78 19.34 -1.97
N ARG A 78 -4.45 19.61 -0.70
CA ARG A 78 -4.10 18.57 0.25
C ARG A 78 -5.24 17.57 0.47
N SER A 79 -6.46 18.07 0.67
CA SER A 79 -7.64 17.22 0.83
C SER A 79 -7.89 16.42 -0.45
N ARG A 80 -7.83 17.06 -1.63
CA ARG A 80 -7.95 16.37 -2.93
C ARG A 80 -6.95 15.23 -3.10
N VAL A 81 -5.68 15.45 -2.74
CA VAL A 81 -4.63 14.41 -2.76
C VAL A 81 -4.98 13.27 -1.82
N ARG A 82 -5.35 13.54 -0.57
CA ARG A 82 -5.67 12.49 0.39
C ARG A 82 -6.92 11.69 0.04
N ASP A 83 -7.94 12.38 -0.48
CA ASP A 83 -9.17 11.75 -0.92
C ASP A 83 -8.90 10.81 -2.11
N SER A 84 -7.97 11.21 -3.01
CA SER A 84 -7.57 10.38 -4.14
C SER A 84 -6.97 9.03 -3.72
N TRP A 85 -6.33 8.93 -2.55
CA TRP A 85 -5.72 7.70 -2.08
C TRP A 85 -6.71 6.59 -1.72
N GLN A 86 -8.00 6.91 -1.53
CA GLN A 86 -9.01 5.86 -1.33
C GLN A 86 -9.10 4.90 -2.53
N ARG A 87 -8.63 5.34 -3.71
CA ARG A 87 -8.56 4.53 -4.92
C ARG A 87 -7.66 3.30 -4.78
N ILE A 88 -6.67 3.30 -3.87
CA ILE A 88 -5.81 2.12 -3.64
C ILE A 88 -6.61 0.89 -3.19
N PHE A 89 -7.77 1.06 -2.56
CA PHE A 89 -8.60 -0.06 -2.10
C PHE A 89 -9.52 -0.59 -3.20
N HIS A 90 -9.58 0.09 -4.35
CA HIS A 90 -10.26 -0.43 -5.49
C HIS A 90 -9.30 -1.35 -6.26
N VAL A 91 -9.40 -2.66 -5.99
CA VAL A 91 -8.47 -3.67 -6.54
C VAL A 91 -8.97 -4.39 -7.80
N ALA A 92 -10.19 -4.08 -8.26
CA ALA A 92 -10.74 -4.69 -9.46
C ALA A 92 -9.93 -4.24 -10.70
N GLY A 93 -9.29 -5.20 -11.36
CA GLY A 93 -8.43 -4.95 -12.54
C GLY A 93 -6.96 -4.69 -12.23
N SER A 94 -6.55 -4.75 -10.95
CA SER A 94 -5.16 -4.58 -10.53
C SER A 94 -4.29 -5.77 -10.92
N ASP A 95 -3.06 -5.51 -11.40
CA ASP A 95 -2.09 -6.55 -11.71
C ASP A 95 -1.47 -7.16 -10.44
N ASN A 96 -1.25 -6.33 -9.41
CA ASN A 96 -0.61 -6.72 -8.15
C ASN A 96 -1.50 -6.31 -6.97
N ILE A 97 -2.11 -7.29 -6.30
CA ILE A 97 -2.95 -7.06 -5.10
C ILE A 97 -2.14 -7.40 -3.85
N GLN A 98 -2.06 -6.46 -2.92
CA GLN A 98 -1.55 -6.68 -1.57
C GLN A 98 -2.72 -6.95 -0.62
N ALA A 99 -2.66 -8.08 0.08
CA ALA A 99 -3.52 -8.39 1.22
C ALA A 99 -2.79 -8.04 2.52
N THR A 100 -3.37 -7.12 3.31
CA THR A 100 -2.80 -6.71 4.60
C THR A 100 -3.71 -7.19 5.73
N ALA A 101 -3.20 -8.08 6.57
CA ALA A 101 -3.83 -8.46 7.84
C ALA A 101 -3.17 -7.67 8.97
N TRP A 102 -3.97 -6.96 9.77
CA TRP A 102 -3.45 -6.14 10.89
C TRP A 102 -3.06 -6.98 12.11
N PHE A 103 -3.67 -8.16 12.24
CA PHE A 103 -3.41 -9.07 13.34
C PHE A 103 -3.69 -10.50 12.88
N PHE A 104 -2.79 -11.40 13.22
CA PHE A 104 -3.04 -12.83 13.20
C PHE A 104 -2.59 -13.43 14.54
N ASP A 105 -3.20 -14.55 14.91
CA ASP A 105 -2.98 -15.26 16.18
C ASP A 105 -2.80 -16.75 15.85
N GLU A 106 -2.25 -17.51 16.78
CA GLU A 106 -1.99 -18.95 16.65
C GLU A 106 -3.21 -19.74 16.15
N LYS A 107 -4.43 -19.36 16.51
CA LYS A 107 -5.68 -19.98 16.04
C LYS A 107 -5.93 -19.83 14.54
N HIS A 108 -5.28 -18.87 13.88
CA HIS A 108 -5.33 -18.69 12.43
C HIS A 108 -4.30 -19.56 11.70
N VAL A 109 -3.35 -20.17 12.43
CA VAL A 109 -2.36 -21.07 11.85
C VAL A 109 -3.03 -22.38 11.51
N VAL A 110 -2.97 -22.75 10.24
CA VAL A 110 -3.50 -24.03 9.74
C VAL A 110 -2.39 -25.03 9.43
N ASP A 111 -1.16 -24.56 9.28
CA ASP A 111 0.01 -25.42 9.03
C ASP A 111 1.33 -24.73 9.40
N GLU A 112 2.31 -25.52 9.83
CA GLU A 112 3.66 -25.09 10.17
C GLU A 112 4.70 -26.04 9.57
N ASN A 113 5.51 -25.55 8.64
CA ASN A 113 6.58 -26.33 8.03
C ASN A 113 7.94 -25.80 8.48
N TRP A 114 8.68 -26.64 9.20
CA TRP A 114 10.01 -26.32 9.71
C TRP A 114 11.08 -26.81 8.73
N PHE A 115 12.03 -25.95 8.37
CA PHE A 115 13.10 -26.28 7.43
C PHE A 115 14.41 -25.55 7.74
N GLU A 116 15.53 -26.20 7.42
CA GLU A 116 16.85 -25.59 7.45
C GLU A 116 17.19 -25.04 6.05
N TYR A 117 17.61 -23.79 5.95
CA TYR A 117 18.15 -23.25 4.70
C TYR A 117 19.56 -23.83 4.50
N ARG A 118 19.75 -24.65 3.48
CA ARG A 118 21.06 -25.24 3.13
C ARG A 118 21.89 -24.29 2.27
#